data_AF-A0AAD4LJF9-F1
#
_entry.id   AF-A0AAD4LJF9-F1
#
_cell.length_a   1.000
_cell.length_b   1.000
_cell.length_c   1.000
_cell.angle_alpha   90.00
_cell.angle_beta   90.00
_cell.angle_gamma   90.00
#
_symmetry.space_group_name_H-M   'P 1'
#
loop_
_entity.id
_entity.type
_entity.pdbx_description
1 polymer ?
#
loop_
_entity_poly.entity_id
_entity_poly.type
_entity_poly.pdbx_seq_one_letter_code
_entity_poly.pdbx_strand_id
1 'polypeptide(L)'
;MSLHTTDIHSDVLLSVVEHVFLPPKLPQEAPTEEAEREANVALCHILIQAAQTFSQGLPPLRQSLWARVIKMMGSIYRAARAPLVEVELTGALSGLAMGDVFVMHVRAQNAAVLVRVLVDHVQFEMFGVSAQASVVTSTDGKLLCSYPGPAVQVSPEVFFNGRFLQELASFLVQMDADMLDSTATTVKAGSAVREVRESAHPRYITELLVGILRGFGQPASVDRITKRIGDEVLWKDAYKPWRRSPL
;
A
#
# COMPACT_ATOMS: atom_id res chain seq x y z
N MET A 1 -1.38 -21.60 -10.61
CA MET A 1 -1.30 -22.55 -9.49
C MET A 1 -1.90 -21.89 -8.27
N SER A 2 -2.99 -22.43 -7.74
CA SER A 2 -3.58 -21.98 -6.46
C SER A 2 -2.92 -22.77 -5.35
N LEU A 3 -2.05 -22.14 -4.54
CA LEU A 3 -1.58 -22.74 -3.28
C LEU A 3 -2.78 -22.78 -2.33
N HIS A 4 -3.07 -23.92 -1.73
CA HIS A 4 -4.14 -24.00 -0.72
C HIS A 4 -3.61 -23.45 0.60
N THR A 5 -4.48 -22.91 1.46
CA THR A 5 -4.06 -22.33 2.76
C THR A 5 -3.34 -23.35 3.64
N THR A 6 -3.54 -24.64 3.39
CA THR A 6 -2.84 -25.79 4.01
C THR A 6 -1.35 -25.90 3.65
N ASP A 7 -0.88 -25.17 2.64
CA ASP A 7 0.51 -25.20 2.16
C ASP A 7 1.36 -24.08 2.79
N ILE A 8 0.78 -23.21 3.63
CA ILE A 8 1.49 -22.10 4.27
C ILE A 8 2.15 -22.61 5.56
N HIS A 9 3.45 -22.33 5.72
CA HIS A 9 4.20 -22.69 6.92
C HIS A 9 3.56 -22.10 8.18
N SER A 10 3.61 -22.84 9.29
CA SER A 10 2.95 -22.48 10.55
C SER A 10 3.36 -21.09 11.06
N ASP A 11 4.63 -20.72 10.92
CA ASP A 11 5.13 -19.42 11.37
C ASP A 11 4.58 -18.25 10.54
N VAL A 12 4.40 -18.46 9.23
CA VAL A 12 3.80 -17.46 8.34
C VAL A 12 2.31 -17.29 8.68
N LEU A 13 1.60 -18.39 8.98
CA LEU A 13 0.21 -18.32 9.45
C LEU A 13 0.10 -17.58 10.79
N LEU A 14 1.03 -17.79 11.71
CA LEU A 14 1.07 -17.04 12.98
C LEU A 14 1.25 -15.55 12.71
N SER A 15 2.19 -15.17 11.83
CA SER A 15 2.39 -13.77 11.45
C SER A 15 1.15 -13.15 10.80
N VAL A 16 0.43 -13.89 9.94
CA VAL A 16 -0.88 -13.46 9.41
C VAL A 16 -1.87 -13.19 10.55
N VAL A 17 -1.96 -14.08 11.54
CA VAL A 17 -2.87 -13.92 12.69
C VAL A 17 -2.52 -12.67 13.49
N GLU A 18 -1.23 -12.42 13.72
CA GLU A 18 -0.73 -11.23 14.41
C GLU A 18 -1.13 -9.94 13.69
N HIS A 19 -1.04 -9.91 12.36
CA HIS A 19 -1.40 -8.74 11.56
C HIS A 19 -2.90 -8.52 11.36
N VAL A 20 -3.71 -9.58 11.33
CA VAL A 20 -5.16 -9.49 11.10
C VAL A 20 -5.91 -9.26 12.41
N PHE A 21 -5.60 -10.03 13.45
CA PHE A 21 -6.41 -10.08 14.68
C PHE A 21 -5.83 -9.27 15.83
N LEU A 22 -4.55 -8.91 15.79
CA LEU A 22 -3.86 -8.18 16.87
C LEU A 22 -4.10 -8.81 18.25
N PRO A 23 -3.67 -10.07 18.48
CA PRO A 23 -3.85 -10.75 19.76
C PRO A 23 -3.16 -10.00 20.91
N PRO A 24 -3.54 -10.24 22.19
CA PRO A 24 -2.97 -9.50 23.33
C PRO A 24 -1.45 -9.62 23.48
N LYS A 25 -0.83 -10.67 22.94
CA LYS A 25 0.63 -10.84 22.89
C LYS A 25 1.06 -10.78 21.43
N LEU A 26 1.72 -9.68 21.09
CA LEU A 26 2.31 -9.44 19.78
C LEU A 26 3.85 -9.50 19.87
N PRO A 27 4.54 -9.71 18.75
CA PRO A 27 6.00 -9.63 18.72
C PRO A 27 6.47 -8.25 19.16
N GLN A 28 7.72 -8.20 19.64
CA GLN A 28 8.37 -7.00 20.17
C GLN A 28 9.56 -6.58 19.30
N GLU A 29 9.72 -7.21 18.14
CA GLU A 29 10.82 -6.98 17.21
C GLU A 29 10.29 -7.10 15.78
N ALA A 30 10.80 -6.24 14.89
CA ALA A 30 10.46 -6.33 13.48
C ALA A 30 10.91 -7.68 12.89
N PRO A 31 10.11 -8.29 12.01
CA PRO A 31 10.56 -9.46 11.26
C PRO A 31 11.75 -9.13 10.35
N THR A 32 12.44 -10.17 9.88
CA THR A 32 13.38 -10.02 8.75
C THR A 32 12.60 -9.61 7.49
N GLU A 33 13.28 -8.99 6.52
CA GLU A 33 12.65 -8.58 5.26
C GLU A 33 12.02 -9.77 4.51
N GLU A 34 12.63 -10.96 4.61
CA GLU A 34 12.10 -12.19 4.04
C GLU A 34 10.82 -12.65 4.74
N ALA A 35 10.81 -12.69 6.07
CA ALA A 35 9.63 -13.07 6.85
C ALA A 35 8.47 -12.07 6.66
N GLU A 36 8.77 -10.77 6.60
CA GLU A 36 7.79 -9.73 6.27
C GLU A 36 7.18 -9.96 4.88
N ARG A 37 8.03 -10.25 3.88
CA ARG A 37 7.59 -10.54 2.52
C ARG A 37 6.69 -11.78 2.47
N GLU A 38 7.08 -12.87 3.12
CA GLU A 38 6.26 -14.09 3.17
C GLU A 38 4.90 -13.86 3.83
N ALA A 39 4.86 -13.15 4.96
CA ALA A 39 3.62 -12.78 5.64
C ALA A 39 2.72 -11.90 4.74
N ASN A 40 3.30 -10.90 4.08
CA ASN A 40 2.60 -10.02 3.14
C ASN A 40 2.00 -10.77 1.95
N VAL A 41 2.75 -11.72 1.39
CA VAL A 41 2.27 -12.59 0.31
C VAL A 41 1.13 -13.47 0.80
N ALA A 42 1.25 -14.05 2.00
CA ALA A 42 0.20 -14.87 2.60
C ALA A 42 -1.07 -14.07 2.90
N LEU A 43 -0.95 -12.86 3.45
CA LEU A 43 -2.07 -11.93 3.68
C LEU A 43 -2.84 -11.66 2.37
N CYS A 44 -2.12 -11.27 1.32
CA CYS A 44 -2.71 -11.00 0.02
C CYS A 44 -3.38 -12.25 -0.57
N HIS A 45 -2.73 -13.40 -0.47
CA HIS A 45 -3.25 -14.68 -0.98
C HIS A 45 -4.55 -15.09 -0.28
N ILE A 46 -4.57 -15.06 1.06
CA ILE A 46 -5.75 -15.38 1.87
C ILE A 46 -6.89 -14.40 1.56
N LEU A 47 -6.59 -13.10 1.45
CA LEU A 47 -7.58 -12.08 1.10
C LEU A 47 -8.20 -12.35 -0.29
N ILE A 48 -7.38 -12.69 -1.28
CA ILE A 48 -7.86 -13.00 -2.64
C ILE A 48 -8.75 -14.25 -2.61
N GLN A 49 -8.34 -15.32 -1.91
CA GLN A 49 -9.15 -16.54 -1.78
C GLN A 49 -10.49 -16.27 -1.08
N ALA A 50 -10.48 -15.47 0.00
CA ALA A 50 -11.69 -15.06 0.69
C ALA A 50 -12.61 -14.22 -0.22
N ALA A 51 -12.05 -13.26 -0.97
CA ALA A 51 -12.81 -12.43 -1.90
C ALA A 51 -13.42 -13.24 -3.06
N GLN A 52 -12.68 -14.22 -3.59
CA GLN A 52 -13.20 -15.14 -4.60
C GLN A 52 -14.36 -15.99 -4.07
N THR A 53 -14.21 -16.54 -2.86
CA THR A 53 -15.25 -17.33 -2.20
C THR A 53 -16.49 -16.48 -1.91
N PHE A 54 -16.30 -15.27 -1.41
CA PHE A 54 -17.38 -14.31 -1.18
C PHE A 54 -18.13 -13.97 -2.48
N SER A 55 -17.39 -13.74 -3.58
CA SER A 55 -17.97 -13.42 -4.88
C SER A 55 -18.91 -14.52 -5.39
N GLN A 56 -18.60 -15.79 -5.16
CA GLN A 56 -19.46 -16.92 -5.58
C GLN A 56 -20.86 -16.88 -4.95
N GLY A 57 -21.01 -16.28 -3.78
CA GLY A 57 -22.30 -16.10 -3.11
C GLY A 57 -23.12 -14.90 -3.58
N LEU A 58 -22.62 -14.07 -4.49
CA LEU A 58 -23.27 -12.84 -4.92
C LEU A 58 -24.11 -13.01 -6.20
N PRO A 59 -25.11 -12.14 -6.43
CA PRO A 59 -25.82 -12.07 -7.71
C PRO A 59 -24.87 -11.75 -8.88
N PRO A 60 -25.16 -12.20 -10.12
CA PRO A 60 -24.25 -12.06 -11.28
C PRO A 60 -23.73 -10.63 -11.54
N LEU A 61 -24.59 -9.62 -11.39
CA LEU A 61 -24.20 -8.22 -11.55
C LEU A 61 -23.13 -7.78 -10.53
N ARG A 62 -23.19 -8.29 -9.29
CA ARG A 62 -22.21 -7.97 -8.25
C ARG A 62 -20.93 -8.78 -8.39
N GLN A 63 -21.02 -9.99 -8.96
CA GLN A 63 -19.85 -10.81 -9.26
C GLN A 63 -18.90 -10.10 -10.23
N SER A 64 -19.42 -9.44 -11.26
CA SER A 64 -18.60 -8.70 -12.24
C SER A 64 -17.87 -7.50 -11.62
N LEU A 65 -18.51 -6.80 -10.67
CA LEU A 65 -17.88 -5.74 -9.90
C LEU A 65 -16.76 -6.31 -9.00
N TRP A 66 -17.02 -7.42 -8.33
CA TRP A 66 -16.02 -8.10 -7.49
C TRP A 66 -14.85 -8.67 -8.29
N ALA A 67 -15.06 -9.11 -9.53
CA ALA A 67 -13.97 -9.54 -10.40
C ALA A 67 -12.93 -8.43 -10.61
N ARG A 68 -13.36 -7.15 -10.68
CA ARG A 68 -12.46 -5.99 -10.77
C ARG A 68 -11.69 -5.76 -9.47
N VAL A 69 -12.35 -5.92 -8.33
CA VAL A 69 -11.70 -5.83 -7.00
C VAL A 69 -10.67 -6.95 -6.83
N ILE A 70 -10.98 -8.17 -7.25
CA ILE A 70 -10.06 -9.32 -7.21
C ILE A 70 -8.87 -9.08 -8.16
N LYS A 71 -9.11 -8.52 -9.36
CA LYS A 71 -8.04 -8.11 -10.29
C LYS A 71 -7.11 -7.06 -9.65
N MET A 72 -7.68 -6.06 -8.97
CA MET A 72 -6.93 -5.04 -8.23
C MET A 72 -6.07 -5.66 -7.12
N MET A 73 -6.64 -6.56 -6.30
CA MET A 73 -5.90 -7.30 -5.26
C MET A 73 -4.74 -8.12 -5.86
N GLY A 74 -4.92 -8.66 -7.07
CA GLY A 74 -3.86 -9.35 -7.80
C GLY A 74 -2.65 -8.48 -8.13
N SER A 75 -2.81 -7.16 -8.28
CA SER A 75 -1.69 -6.23 -8.44
C SER A 75 -0.89 -6.06 -7.15
N ILE A 76 -1.58 -5.95 -6.01
CA ILE A 76 -0.94 -5.88 -4.69
C ILE A 76 -0.19 -7.18 -4.39
N TYR A 77 -0.81 -8.34 -4.65
CA TYR A 77 -0.17 -9.65 -4.48
C TYR A 77 1.12 -9.78 -5.30
N ARG A 78 1.12 -9.32 -6.56
CA ARG A 78 2.33 -9.34 -7.40
C ARG A 78 3.45 -8.47 -6.80
N ALA A 79 3.12 -7.26 -6.38
CA ALA A 79 4.08 -6.34 -5.75
C ALA A 79 4.58 -6.84 -4.37
N ALA A 80 3.73 -7.55 -3.62
CA ALA A 80 4.12 -8.18 -2.36
C ALA A 80 5.12 -9.33 -2.57
N ARG A 81 5.01 -10.08 -3.67
CA ARG A 81 5.94 -11.17 -4.00
C ARG A 81 7.30 -10.68 -4.44
N ALA A 82 7.32 -9.65 -5.28
CA ALA A 82 8.55 -9.09 -5.82
C ALA A 82 8.36 -7.60 -6.12
N PRO A 83 9.43 -6.78 -5.96
CA PRO A 83 9.43 -5.42 -6.48
C PRO A 83 9.04 -5.40 -7.96
N LEU A 84 8.12 -4.50 -8.33
CA LEU A 84 7.79 -4.29 -9.73
C LEU A 84 8.94 -3.56 -10.43
N VAL A 85 9.27 -3.98 -11.65
CA VAL A 85 10.18 -3.20 -12.52
C VAL A 85 9.40 -2.30 -13.48
N GLU A 86 10.07 -1.30 -14.06
CA GLU A 86 9.44 -0.28 -14.91
C GLU A 86 8.60 -0.87 -16.04
N VAL A 87 9.11 -1.91 -16.72
CA VAL A 87 8.40 -2.59 -17.83
C VAL A 87 7.12 -3.27 -17.34
N GLU A 88 7.16 -3.92 -16.18
CA GLU A 88 5.99 -4.60 -15.61
C GLU A 88 4.93 -3.60 -15.15
N LEU A 89 5.36 -2.50 -14.54
CA LEU A 89 4.45 -1.45 -14.08
C LEU A 89 3.83 -0.70 -15.27
N THR A 90 4.62 -0.37 -16.29
CA THR A 90 4.13 0.23 -17.53
C THR A 90 3.10 -0.69 -18.22
N GLY A 91 3.40 -1.99 -18.32
CA GLY A 91 2.47 -2.99 -18.85
C GLY A 91 1.18 -3.11 -18.02
N ALA A 92 1.29 -3.08 -16.70
CA ALA A 92 0.14 -3.13 -15.80
C ALA A 92 -0.78 -1.90 -15.94
N LEU A 93 -0.20 -0.70 -16.06
CA LEU A 93 -0.95 0.56 -16.19
C LEU A 93 -1.58 0.71 -17.58
N SER A 94 -0.84 0.38 -18.64
CA SER A 94 -1.34 0.42 -20.03
C SER A 94 -2.45 -0.59 -20.30
N GLY A 95 -2.48 -1.71 -19.56
CA GLY A 95 -3.52 -2.73 -19.65
C GLY A 95 -4.79 -2.44 -18.85
N LEU A 96 -4.93 -1.27 -18.23
CA LEU A 96 -6.14 -0.89 -17.50
C LEU A 96 -7.27 -0.52 -18.46
N ALA A 97 -8.44 -1.09 -18.23
CA ALA A 97 -9.67 -0.78 -18.96
C ALA A 97 -10.62 0.08 -18.10
N MET A 98 -11.67 0.59 -18.72
CA MET A 98 -12.69 1.41 -18.05
C MET A 98 -13.26 0.69 -16.81
N GLY A 99 -13.13 1.37 -15.66
CA GLY A 99 -13.53 0.95 -14.34
C GLY A 99 -12.63 -0.11 -13.69
N ASP A 100 -11.45 -0.39 -14.27
CA ASP A 100 -10.39 -1.06 -13.53
C ASP A 100 -9.78 -0.14 -12.47
N VAL A 101 -9.19 -0.78 -11.46
CA VAL A 101 -8.41 -0.12 -10.41
C VAL A 101 -7.06 -0.81 -10.30
N PHE A 102 -6.00 -0.01 -10.29
CA PHE A 102 -4.67 -0.44 -9.94
C PHE A 102 -4.29 0.13 -8.57
N VAL A 103 -3.61 -0.66 -7.76
CA VAL A 103 -3.08 -0.26 -6.46
C VAL A 103 -1.61 -0.63 -6.41
N MET A 104 -0.78 0.29 -5.94
CA MET A 104 0.62 0.04 -5.62
C MET A 104 0.93 0.59 -4.23
N HIS A 105 1.56 -0.24 -3.40
CA HIS A 105 2.22 0.21 -2.18
C HIS A 105 3.65 0.63 -2.55
N VAL A 106 3.94 1.92 -2.39
CA VAL A 106 5.28 2.50 -2.54
C VAL A 106 5.98 2.39 -1.19
N ARG A 107 6.73 1.31 -1.00
CA ARG A 107 7.20 0.82 0.30
C ARG A 107 8.13 1.80 0.98
N ALA A 108 9.17 2.25 0.28
CA ALA A 108 10.16 3.16 0.85
C ALA A 108 9.57 4.54 1.24
N GLN A 109 8.43 4.93 0.66
CA GLN A 109 7.74 6.18 1.01
C GLN A 109 6.50 5.99 1.89
N ASN A 110 6.21 4.77 2.37
CA ASN A 110 5.04 4.51 3.23
C ASN A 110 3.73 5.09 2.65
N ALA A 111 3.53 4.93 1.34
CA ALA A 111 2.40 5.53 0.63
C ALA A 111 1.76 4.55 -0.34
N ALA A 112 0.45 4.69 -0.54
CA ALA A 112 -0.28 3.98 -1.58
C ALA A 112 -0.61 4.93 -2.73
N VAL A 113 -0.56 4.38 -3.94
CA VAL A 113 -1.08 5.00 -5.15
C VAL A 113 -2.19 4.12 -5.71
N LEU A 114 -3.37 4.69 -5.84
CA LEU A 114 -4.53 4.09 -6.49
C LEU A 114 -4.76 4.81 -7.81
N VAL A 115 -4.93 4.04 -8.89
CA VAL A 115 -5.26 4.54 -10.22
C VAL A 115 -6.57 3.91 -10.65
N ARG A 116 -7.60 4.74 -10.86
CA ARG A 116 -8.94 4.32 -11.26
C ARG A 116 -9.25 4.89 -12.63
N VAL A 117 -9.54 4.03 -13.59
CA VAL A 117 -9.98 4.46 -14.92
C VAL A 117 -11.49 4.68 -14.87
N LEU A 118 -11.95 5.92 -15.03
CA LEU A 118 -13.36 6.27 -15.09
C LEU A 118 -13.77 6.54 -16.55
N VAL A 119 -15.01 6.99 -16.77
CA VAL A 119 -15.56 7.16 -18.12
C VAL A 119 -14.88 8.32 -18.86
N ASP A 120 -14.67 9.42 -18.15
CA ASP A 120 -14.24 10.72 -18.67
C ASP A 120 -12.83 11.12 -18.20
N HIS A 121 -12.30 10.44 -17.18
CA HIS A 121 -10.99 10.76 -16.61
C HIS A 121 -10.33 9.53 -15.97
N VAL A 122 -9.05 9.66 -15.66
CA VAL A 122 -8.32 8.71 -14.81
C VAL A 122 -8.02 9.41 -13.49
N GLN A 123 -8.48 8.80 -12.41
CA GLN A 123 -8.35 9.33 -11.05
C GLN A 123 -7.18 8.67 -10.34
N PHE A 124 -6.26 9.50 -9.86
CA PHE A 124 -5.20 9.14 -8.95
C PHE A 124 -5.62 9.49 -7.52
N GLU A 125 -5.51 8.53 -6.61
CA GLU A 125 -5.78 8.67 -5.19
C GLU A 125 -4.53 8.25 -4.42
N MET A 126 -4.06 9.08 -3.49
CA MET A 126 -2.84 8.80 -2.73
C MET A 126 -3.04 9.00 -1.24
N PHE A 127 -2.34 8.22 -0.42
CA PHE A 127 -2.37 8.35 1.04
C PHE A 127 -1.19 7.63 1.69
N GLY A 128 -0.86 8.03 2.93
CA GLY A 128 0.08 7.28 3.76
C GLY A 128 -0.55 5.98 4.26
N VAL A 129 0.22 4.88 4.25
CA VAL A 129 -0.32 3.55 4.55
C VAL A 129 -0.27 3.25 6.04
N SER A 130 0.88 3.48 6.67
CA SER A 130 1.06 3.34 8.12
C SER A 130 1.24 4.70 8.78
N ALA A 131 0.62 4.88 9.96
CA ALA A 131 0.83 6.08 10.77
C ALA A 131 2.29 6.18 11.26
N GLN A 132 2.72 7.36 11.70
CA GLN A 132 4.00 7.49 12.39
C GLN A 132 3.94 6.83 13.77
N ALA A 133 5.05 6.24 14.21
CA ALA A 133 5.15 5.54 15.47
C ALA A 133 4.84 6.46 16.66
N SER A 134 5.30 7.70 16.63
CA SER A 134 4.95 8.74 17.60
C SER A 134 3.45 9.01 17.65
N VAL A 135 2.77 9.02 16.49
CA VAL A 135 1.32 9.20 16.41
C VAL A 135 0.58 7.98 16.98
N VAL A 136 1.05 6.76 16.68
CA VAL A 136 0.46 5.53 17.25
C VAL A 136 0.60 5.51 18.77
N THR A 137 1.82 5.74 19.27
CA THR A 137 2.14 5.61 20.71
C THR A 137 1.58 6.74 21.57
N SER A 138 1.30 7.92 20.99
CA SER A 138 0.67 9.05 21.71
C SER A 138 -0.86 9.06 21.63
N THR A 139 -1.46 8.22 20.81
CA THR A 139 -2.93 8.20 20.65
C THR A 139 -3.57 7.33 21.70
N ASP A 140 -4.42 7.94 22.54
CA ASP A 140 -5.32 7.20 23.40
C ASP A 140 -6.46 6.57 22.56
N GLY A 141 -6.54 5.23 22.57
CA GLY A 141 -7.64 4.49 21.95
C GLY A 141 -7.42 4.13 20.48
N LYS A 142 -8.04 4.88 19.55
CA LYS A 142 -8.03 4.54 18.10
C LYS A 142 -7.67 5.76 17.26
N LEU A 143 -6.79 5.55 16.28
CA LEU A 143 -6.42 6.54 15.29
C LEU A 143 -7.60 6.84 14.36
N LEU A 144 -7.82 8.11 14.06
CA LEU A 144 -8.77 8.52 13.03
C LEU A 144 -8.03 8.79 11.73
N CYS A 145 -8.22 7.89 10.76
CA CYS A 145 -7.56 7.98 9.47
C CYS A 145 -8.61 8.13 8.37
N SER A 146 -8.39 9.09 7.46
CA SER A 146 -9.30 9.35 6.34
C SER A 146 -8.63 8.98 5.03
N TYR A 147 -9.31 8.20 4.20
CA TYR A 147 -8.80 7.71 2.93
C TYR A 147 -9.77 7.95 1.78
N PRO A 148 -9.27 8.23 0.56
CA PRO A 148 -7.88 8.56 0.28
C PRO A 148 -7.53 9.96 0.81
N GLY A 149 -6.24 10.32 0.76
CA GLY A 149 -5.76 11.65 1.07
C GLY A 149 -5.98 12.59 -0.13
N PRO A 150 -4.93 13.13 -0.76
CA PRO A 150 -5.07 13.90 -1.99
C PRO A 150 -5.51 13.01 -3.17
N ALA A 151 -6.21 13.63 -4.11
CA ALA A 151 -6.62 13.01 -5.36
C ALA A 151 -6.48 13.99 -6.54
N VAL A 152 -6.09 13.47 -7.69
CA VAL A 152 -5.90 14.21 -8.95
C VAL A 152 -6.58 13.44 -10.07
N GLN A 153 -7.30 14.14 -10.93
CA GLN A 153 -7.85 13.57 -12.16
C GLN A 153 -7.08 14.11 -13.37
N VAL A 154 -6.77 13.22 -14.31
CA VAL A 154 -6.15 13.53 -15.60
C VAL A 154 -7.03 12.98 -16.72
N SER A 155 -6.89 13.50 -17.94
CA SER A 155 -7.66 12.98 -19.06
C SER A 155 -7.14 11.59 -19.50
N PRO A 156 -7.98 10.73 -20.11
CA PRO A 156 -7.54 9.44 -20.63
C PRO A 156 -6.43 9.59 -21.69
N GLU A 157 -6.45 10.65 -22.49
CA GLU A 157 -5.43 10.92 -23.52
C GLU A 157 -4.05 11.16 -22.91
N VAL A 158 -4.00 11.85 -21.76
CA VAL A 158 -2.76 12.02 -20.99
C VAL A 158 -2.34 10.68 -20.40
N PHE A 159 -3.25 9.99 -19.71
CA PHE A 159 -2.90 8.77 -18.98
C PHE A 159 -2.43 7.66 -19.91
N PHE A 160 -3.11 7.42 -21.03
CA PHE A 160 -2.74 6.37 -21.99
C PHE A 160 -1.63 6.80 -22.96
N ASN A 161 -1.04 7.99 -22.79
CA ASN A 161 0.16 8.36 -23.51
C ASN A 161 1.34 7.47 -23.07
N GLY A 162 1.95 6.76 -24.02
CA GLY A 162 3.02 5.80 -23.70
C GLY A 162 4.23 6.40 -22.99
N ARG A 163 4.60 7.66 -23.31
CA ARG A 163 5.71 8.35 -22.61
C ARG A 163 5.32 8.74 -21.19
N PHE A 164 4.09 9.23 -21.00
CA PHE A 164 3.59 9.55 -19.66
C PHE A 164 3.60 8.31 -18.75
N LEU A 165 3.11 7.17 -19.24
CA LEU A 165 3.13 5.92 -18.47
C LEU A 165 4.54 5.44 -18.14
N GLN A 166 5.48 5.58 -19.08
CA GLN A 166 6.87 5.20 -18.85
C GLN A 166 7.50 6.05 -17.73
N GLU A 167 7.37 7.38 -17.80
CA GLU A 167 7.92 8.28 -16.79
C GLU A 167 7.24 8.08 -15.42
N LEU A 168 5.92 7.88 -15.40
CA LEU A 168 5.18 7.58 -14.18
C LEU A 168 5.65 6.25 -13.57
N ALA A 169 5.83 5.22 -14.39
CA ALA A 169 6.31 3.92 -13.92
C ALA A 169 7.74 4.01 -13.39
N SER A 170 8.63 4.70 -14.11
CA SER A 170 10.01 4.91 -13.70
C SER A 170 10.08 5.64 -12.35
N PHE A 171 9.32 6.74 -12.20
CA PHE A 171 9.20 7.48 -10.95
C PHE A 171 8.73 6.59 -9.80
N LEU A 172 7.64 5.83 -9.98
CA LEU A 172 7.07 5.00 -8.92
C LEU A 172 7.99 3.84 -8.51
N VAL A 173 8.67 3.20 -9.47
CA VAL A 173 9.66 2.15 -9.19
C VAL A 173 10.84 2.72 -8.42
N GLN A 174 11.32 3.90 -8.81
CA GLN A 174 12.39 4.57 -8.10
C GLN A 174 11.97 4.96 -6.66
N MET A 175 10.80 5.56 -6.50
CA MET A 175 10.28 5.92 -5.17
C MET A 175 10.03 4.71 -4.27
N ASP A 176 9.73 3.54 -4.84
CA ASP A 176 9.50 2.31 -4.09
C ASP A 176 10.82 1.70 -3.57
N ALA A 177 11.93 1.89 -4.27
CA ALA A 177 13.25 1.37 -3.91
C ALA A 177 14.11 2.35 -3.10
N ASP A 178 14.09 3.64 -3.45
CA ASP A 178 15.00 4.64 -2.90
C ASP A 178 14.58 5.07 -1.49
N MET A 179 15.48 4.91 -0.53
CA MET A 179 15.31 5.50 0.80
C MET A 179 15.70 6.99 0.78
N LEU A 180 14.69 7.86 0.84
CA LEU A 180 14.85 9.31 0.83
C LEU A 180 14.90 9.91 2.24
N ASP A 181 15.09 11.23 2.34
CA ASP A 181 15.18 11.97 3.61
C ASP A 181 13.81 12.24 4.28
N SER A 182 12.79 11.45 3.92
CA SER A 182 11.43 11.51 4.47
C SER A 182 11.31 10.88 5.86
N THR A 183 12.39 10.31 6.38
CA THR A 183 12.46 9.71 7.72
C THR A 183 13.02 10.74 8.71
N ALA A 184 12.40 10.84 9.90
CA ALA A 184 12.88 11.72 10.95
C ALA A 184 14.35 11.41 11.31
N THR A 185 15.09 12.41 11.77
CA THR A 185 16.46 12.22 12.28
C THR A 185 16.49 12.55 13.77
N THR A 186 17.27 11.79 14.52
CA THR A 186 17.50 11.98 15.96
C THR A 186 18.99 12.13 16.22
N VAL A 187 19.37 12.92 17.21
CA VAL A 187 20.78 13.01 17.62
C VAL A 187 21.10 11.84 18.55
N LYS A 188 22.06 11.00 18.18
CA LYS A 188 22.60 9.92 19.02
C LYS A 188 24.11 10.05 19.10
N ALA A 189 24.65 10.07 20.31
CA ALA A 189 26.09 10.21 20.58
C ALA A 189 26.75 11.40 19.81
N GLY A 190 26.04 12.52 19.67
CA GLY A 190 26.54 13.74 19.00
C GLY A 190 26.36 13.78 17.48
N SER A 191 25.87 12.71 16.85
CA SER A 191 25.61 12.65 15.41
C SER A 191 24.12 12.56 15.09
N ALA A 192 23.68 13.25 14.05
CA ALA A 192 22.33 13.07 13.51
C ALA A 192 22.25 11.69 12.83
N VAL A 193 21.43 10.81 13.41
CA VAL A 193 21.18 9.45 12.91
C VAL A 193 19.72 9.36 12.53
N ARG A 194 19.41 8.68 11.42
CA ARG A 194 18.03 8.40 11.05
C ARG A 194 17.28 7.73 12.19
N GLU A 195 16.08 8.21 12.47
CA GLU A 195 15.15 7.59 13.42
C GLU A 195 14.51 6.38 12.75
N VAL A 196 15.26 5.28 12.71
CA VAL A 196 14.87 4.00 12.07
C VAL A 196 13.59 3.38 12.67
N ARG A 197 13.12 3.91 13.80
CA ARG A 197 11.90 3.49 14.49
C ARG A 197 10.65 4.19 13.97
N GLU A 198 10.81 5.26 13.17
CA GLU A 198 9.70 6.00 12.60
C GLU A 198 9.34 5.54 11.18
N SER A 199 8.05 5.68 10.84
CA SER A 199 7.61 5.53 9.44
C SER A 199 8.16 6.66 8.58
N ALA A 200 8.46 6.37 7.32
CA ALA A 200 8.68 7.41 6.34
C ALA A 200 7.44 8.31 6.19
N HIS A 201 7.65 9.62 6.06
CA HIS A 201 6.58 10.54 5.73
C HIS A 201 6.18 10.36 4.25
N PRO A 202 4.88 10.24 3.92
CA PRO A 202 4.43 9.92 2.57
C PRO A 202 4.56 11.07 1.55
N ARG A 203 5.27 12.16 1.88
CA ARG A 203 5.27 13.44 1.14
C ARG A 203 5.69 13.29 -0.33
N TYR A 204 6.59 12.37 -0.64
CA TYR A 204 7.02 12.17 -2.01
C TYR A 204 5.89 11.66 -2.92
N ILE A 205 4.91 10.98 -2.35
CA ILE A 205 3.74 10.49 -3.08
C ILE A 205 2.53 11.40 -2.85
N THR A 206 2.30 11.85 -1.61
CA THR A 206 1.13 12.68 -1.28
C THR A 206 1.30 14.17 -1.60
N GLU A 207 2.51 14.63 -1.89
CA GLU A 207 2.77 16.05 -2.20
C GLU A 207 3.53 16.19 -3.52
N LEU A 208 4.70 15.55 -3.67
CA LEU A 208 5.50 15.69 -4.89
C LEU A 208 4.79 15.09 -6.12
N LEU A 209 4.38 13.82 -6.07
CA LEU A 209 3.64 13.20 -7.18
C LEU A 209 2.31 13.93 -7.46
N VAL A 210 1.61 14.38 -6.41
CA VAL A 210 0.41 15.23 -6.56
C VAL A 210 0.73 16.51 -7.33
N GLY A 211 1.83 17.19 -6.99
CA GLY A 211 2.30 18.40 -7.66
C GLY A 211 2.61 18.14 -9.14
N ILE A 212 3.28 17.03 -9.45
CA ILE A 212 3.59 16.61 -10.83
C ILE A 212 2.28 16.37 -11.60
N LEU A 213 1.38 15.54 -11.06
CA LEU A 213 0.12 15.19 -11.74
C LEU A 213 -0.81 16.39 -11.95
N ARG A 214 -0.77 17.38 -11.05
CA ARG A 214 -1.50 18.65 -11.21
C ARG A 214 -1.03 19.45 -12.42
N GLY A 215 0.19 19.26 -12.91
CA GLY A 215 0.65 19.87 -14.16
C GLY A 215 -0.05 19.30 -15.40
N PHE A 216 -0.64 18.11 -15.29
CA PHE A 216 -1.31 17.39 -16.39
C PHE A 216 -2.82 17.25 -16.20
N GLY A 217 -3.36 17.76 -15.10
CA GLY A 217 -4.74 17.54 -14.71
C GLY A 217 -5.19 18.53 -13.65
N GLN A 218 -6.11 18.09 -12.81
CA GLN A 218 -6.74 18.96 -11.82
C GLN A 218 -7.08 18.18 -10.55
N PRO A 219 -7.25 18.86 -9.40
CA PRO A 219 -7.69 18.21 -8.17
C PRO A 219 -9.01 17.45 -8.39
N ALA A 220 -9.08 16.23 -7.87
CA ALA A 220 -10.31 15.44 -7.87
C ALA A 220 -11.05 15.59 -6.53
N SER A 221 -12.36 15.75 -6.60
CA SER A 221 -13.23 15.61 -5.43
C SER A 221 -13.63 14.14 -5.30
N VAL A 222 -13.30 13.54 -4.16
CA VAL A 222 -13.48 12.11 -3.92
C VAL A 222 -14.20 11.88 -2.61
N ASP A 223 -15.04 10.85 -2.59
CA ASP A 223 -15.67 10.37 -1.37
C ASP A 223 -14.61 9.74 -0.47
N ARG A 224 -14.54 10.23 0.76
CA ARG A 224 -13.57 9.76 1.74
C ARG A 224 -14.23 8.90 2.79
N ILE A 225 -13.54 7.83 3.15
CA ILE A 225 -13.92 6.93 4.23
C ILE A 225 -13.03 7.26 5.42
N THR A 226 -13.65 7.60 6.55
CA THR A 226 -12.96 7.74 7.83
C THR A 226 -13.02 6.42 8.58
N LYS A 227 -11.86 5.90 8.97
CA LYS A 227 -11.71 4.65 9.73
C LYS A 227 -11.14 4.96 11.11
N ARG A 228 -11.61 4.21 12.11
CA ARG A 228 -10.99 4.10 13.43
C ARG A 228 -10.00 2.94 13.39
N ILE A 229 -8.70 3.22 13.38
CA ILE A 229 -7.65 2.21 13.26
C ILE A 229 -7.08 1.89 14.65
N GLY A 230 -7.03 0.59 14.97
CA GLY A 230 -6.15 0.08 16.02
C GLY A 230 -4.83 -0.29 15.37
N ASP A 231 -3.77 0.35 15.82
CA ASP A 231 -2.39 0.10 15.40
C ASP A 231 -1.53 -0.01 16.65
N GLU A 232 -0.43 -0.74 16.56
CA GLU A 232 0.48 -1.04 17.66
C GLU A 232 1.92 -0.88 17.18
N VAL A 233 2.74 -0.21 18.00
CA VAL A 233 4.19 -0.13 17.79
C VAL A 233 4.86 -0.63 19.06
N LEU A 234 5.37 -1.85 18.97
CA LEU A 234 5.87 -2.59 20.13
C LEU A 234 7.35 -2.85 19.98
N TRP A 235 8.11 -2.52 21.01
CA TRP A 235 9.51 -2.89 21.08
C TRP A 235 9.95 -3.23 22.49
N LYS A 236 10.79 -4.26 22.59
CA LYS A 236 11.51 -4.60 23.82
C LYS A 236 12.88 -5.13 23.43
N ASP A 237 13.93 -4.41 23.84
CA ASP A 237 15.33 -4.77 23.60
C ASP A 237 15.67 -5.09 22.11
N ALA A 238 14.98 -4.42 21.18
CA ALA A 238 15.08 -4.65 19.74
C ALA A 238 15.57 -3.42 18.95
N TYR A 239 16.14 -3.66 17.76
CA TYR A 239 16.62 -2.60 16.87
C TYR A 239 15.46 -1.82 16.23
N LYS A 240 14.51 -2.53 15.61
CA LYS A 240 13.27 -2.01 15.02
C LYS A 240 12.05 -2.56 15.80
N PRO A 241 11.01 -1.74 16.01
CA PRO A 241 9.77 -2.21 16.63
C PRO A 241 9.04 -3.19 15.70
N TRP A 242 8.31 -4.12 16.28
CA TRP A 242 7.26 -4.80 15.53
C TRP A 242 6.16 -3.81 15.18
N ARG A 243 5.64 -3.92 13.96
CA ARG A 243 4.56 -3.10 13.44
C ARG A 243 3.59 -3.95 12.66
N ARG A 244 2.32 -3.53 12.66
CA ARG A 244 1.32 -4.14 11.80
C ARG A 244 1.72 -3.96 10.34
N SER A 245 1.51 -5.01 9.54
CA SER A 245 1.73 -4.93 8.09
C SER A 245 0.91 -3.79 7.47
N PRO A 246 1.50 -3.02 6.54
CA PRO A 246 0.80 -1.98 5.78
C PRO A 246 -0.15 -2.53 4.70
N LEU A 247 -0.15 -3.84 4.41
CA LEU A 247 -0.95 -4.45 3.34
C LEU A 247 -2.29 -5.04 3.82
#